data_AF-A0A933UV30-F1
#
_entry.id   AF-A0A933UV30-F1
#
_cell.length_a   1.000
_cell.length_b   1.000
_cell.length_c   1.000
_cell.angle_alpha   90.00
_cell.angle_beta   90.00
_cell.angle_gamma   90.00
#
_symmetry.space_group_name_H-M   'P 1'
#
loop_
_entity.id
_entity.type
_entity.pdbx_description
1 polymer ?
#
loop_
_entity_poly.entity_id
_entity_poly.type
_entity_poly.pdbx_seq_one_letter_code
_entity_poly.pdbx_strand_id
1 'polypeptide(L)'
;MNKDFEDFIGRLTPTLRKITHKLNGHFSFFDDDDLFQEALTHLWVLFQEGRLDDKTDSYILQGCYFHLKNFLRRTKDKAKLVSLNELIGEEDPHFLEEVLACKDAAPPEGMDAALLMEKAKASGLTEREMAVLSFTLDGLTVREIGQRLGISHVMVVKIRKRLKVKCRILKENHKEGYQN
;
A
#
# COMPACT_ATOMS: atom_id res chain seq x y z
N MET A 1 40.19 26.75 17.01
CA MET A 1 39.69 27.81 16.12
C MET A 1 38.43 27.25 15.50
N ASN A 2 37.26 27.59 16.04
CA ASN A 2 35.99 27.12 15.46
C ASN A 2 35.89 27.77 14.09
N LYS A 3 36.16 27.00 13.03
CA LYS A 3 35.79 27.42 11.68
C LYS A 3 34.28 27.57 11.70
N ASP A 4 33.78 28.74 11.30
CA ASP A 4 32.35 28.92 11.19
C ASP A 4 31.86 28.11 9.98
N PHE A 5 30.87 27.26 10.21
CA PHE A 5 30.27 26.48 9.14
C PHE A 5 29.55 27.41 8.14
N GLU A 6 29.01 28.54 8.61
CA GLU A 6 28.35 29.52 7.75
C GLU A 6 29.32 30.12 6.74
N ASP A 7 30.51 30.53 7.16
CA ASP A 7 31.56 31.05 6.27
C ASP A 7 32.01 30.00 5.25
N PHE A 8 32.16 28.75 5.70
CA PHE A 8 32.53 27.63 4.84
C PHE A 8 31.48 27.36 3.75
N ILE A 9 30.20 27.34 4.12
CA ILE A 9 29.09 27.11 3.21
C ILE A 9 28.85 28.31 2.30
N GLY A 10 29.05 29.54 2.78
CA GLY A 10 28.87 30.77 2.00
C GLY A 10 29.69 30.74 0.71
N ARG A 11 30.92 30.21 0.77
CA ARG A 11 31.80 30.02 -0.39
C ARG A 11 31.31 28.97 -1.39
N LEU A 12 30.72 27.87 -0.90
CA LEU A 12 30.29 26.75 -1.75
C LEU A 12 28.88 26.93 -2.33
N THR A 13 28.05 27.71 -1.66
CA THR A 13 26.62 27.91 -1.95
C THR A 13 26.32 28.25 -3.42
N PRO A 14 27.02 29.20 -4.08
CA PRO A 14 26.71 29.55 -5.46
C PRO A 14 26.87 28.38 -6.43
N THR A 15 27.91 27.56 -6.24
CA THR A 15 28.16 26.40 -7.09
C THR A 15 27.27 25.23 -6.71
N LEU A 16 27.00 25.05 -5.42
CA LEU A 16 26.11 24.01 -4.93
C LEU A 16 24.67 24.20 -5.43
N ARG A 17 24.17 25.45 -5.47
CA ARG A 17 22.86 25.77 -6.07
C ARG A 17 22.82 25.47 -7.57
N LYS A 18 23.90 25.72 -8.31
CA LYS A 18 23.99 25.32 -9.73
C LYS A 18 23.94 23.81 -9.89
N ILE A 19 24.56 23.06 -8.97
CA ILE A 19 24.54 21.60 -8.96
C ILE A 19 23.11 21.09 -8.71
N THR A 20 22.43 21.59 -7.68
CA THR A 20 21.08 21.16 -7.32
C THR A 20 20.08 21.49 -8.42
N HIS A 21 20.16 22.70 -8.98
CA HIS A 21 19.35 23.10 -10.12
C HIS A 21 19.56 22.20 -11.35
N LYS A 22 20.82 21.86 -11.67
CA LYS A 22 21.14 20.94 -12.78
C LYS A 22 20.65 19.50 -12.54
N LEU A 23 20.59 19.08 -11.28
CA LEU A 23 20.15 17.75 -10.89
C LEU A 23 18.63 17.65 -10.70
N ASN A 24 17.93 18.77 -10.56
CA ASN A 24 16.48 18.81 -10.49
C ASN A 24 15.88 18.37 -11.83
N GLY A 25 15.40 17.13 -11.86
CA GLY A 25 14.87 16.48 -13.05
C GLY A 25 13.42 16.12 -12.84
N HIS A 26 12.50 17.06 -13.12
CA HIS A 26 11.05 16.90 -13.09
C HIS A 26 10.54 15.95 -11.98
N PHE A 27 11.06 16.11 -10.77
CA PHE A 27 10.57 15.34 -9.63
C PHE A 27 9.26 15.97 -9.16
N SER A 28 8.24 15.15 -8.95
CA SER A 28 6.92 15.65 -8.55
C SER A 28 6.83 15.99 -7.06
N PHE A 29 7.82 15.59 -6.26
CA PHE A 29 7.73 15.62 -4.79
C PHE A 29 8.87 16.36 -4.07
N PHE A 30 9.89 16.84 -4.78
CA PHE A 30 10.91 17.73 -4.22
C PHE A 30 11.49 18.63 -5.31
N ASP A 31 11.96 19.81 -4.92
CA ASP A 31 12.55 20.82 -5.80
C ASP A 31 14.08 20.98 -5.59
N ASP A 32 14.67 22.02 -6.21
CA ASP A 32 16.10 22.29 -6.09
C ASP A 32 16.52 22.91 -4.75
N ASP A 33 15.58 23.50 -3.99
CA ASP A 33 15.81 23.95 -2.61
C ASP A 33 15.83 22.76 -1.64
N ASP A 34 14.95 21.77 -1.83
CA ASP A 34 15.00 20.52 -1.08
C ASP A 34 16.33 19.78 -1.30
N LEU A 35 16.78 19.69 -2.56
CA LEU A 35 18.08 19.09 -2.89
C LEU A 35 19.25 19.89 -2.30
N PHE A 36 19.12 21.21 -2.20
CA PHE A 36 20.11 22.06 -1.56
C PHE A 36 20.18 21.79 -0.06
N GLN A 37 19.04 21.64 0.62
CA GLN A 37 19.00 21.27 2.04
C GLN A 37 19.61 19.89 2.31
N GLU A 38 19.34 18.90 1.47
CA GLU A 38 19.95 17.57 1.57
C GLU A 38 21.49 17.67 1.45
N ALA A 39 22.00 18.48 0.53
CA ALA A 39 23.43 18.71 0.38
C ALA A 39 24.04 19.41 1.60
N LEU A 40 23.35 20.41 2.17
CA LEU A 40 23.81 21.09 3.38
C LEU A 40 23.85 20.15 4.58
N THR A 41 22.86 19.28 4.73
CA THR A 41 22.81 18.27 5.79
C THR A 41 23.99 17.30 5.66
N HIS A 42 24.29 16.85 4.44
CA HIS A 42 25.46 16.02 4.17
C HIS A 42 26.77 16.73 4.53
N LEU A 43 26.92 17.99 4.15
CA LEU A 43 28.11 18.80 4.46
C LEU A 43 28.25 19.05 5.96
N TRP A 44 27.16 19.29 6.68
CA TRP A 44 27.17 19.48 8.12
C TRP A 44 27.72 18.26 8.84
N VAL A 45 27.27 17.06 8.47
CA VAL A 45 27.79 15.81 9.04
C VAL A 45 29.29 15.66 8.78
N LEU A 46 29.74 15.86 7.53
CA LEU A 46 31.17 15.77 7.20
C LEU A 46 32.02 16.83 7.91
N PHE A 47 31.45 18.02 8.13
CA PHE A 47 32.10 19.11 8.85
C PHE A 47 32.28 18.77 10.33
N GLN A 48 31.23 18.25 10.99
CA GLN A 48 31.29 17.78 12.38
C GLN A 48 32.28 16.62 12.55
N GLU A 49 32.43 15.76 11.54
CA GLU A 49 33.41 14.67 11.52
C GLU A 49 34.85 15.14 11.21
N GLY A 50 35.08 16.42 10.92
CA GLY A 50 36.41 16.95 10.56
C GLY A 50 36.95 16.46 9.21
N ARG A 51 36.08 15.91 8.35
CA ARG A 51 36.48 15.26 7.07
C ARG A 51 36.70 16.23 5.91
N LEU A 52 36.46 17.52 6.15
CA LEU A 52 36.52 18.58 5.15
C LEU A 52 37.76 19.46 5.27
N ASP A 53 38.55 19.32 6.34
CA ASP A 53 39.63 20.25 6.68
C ASP A 53 40.78 20.30 5.66
N ASP A 54 41.05 19.19 4.97
CA ASP A 54 42.13 19.03 3.99
C ASP A 54 41.61 18.98 2.54
N LYS A 55 40.32 19.27 2.31
CA LYS A 55 39.68 19.10 1.01
C LYS A 55 39.55 20.43 0.27
N THR A 56 39.74 20.37 -1.04
CA THR A 56 39.47 21.51 -1.92
C THR A 56 37.99 21.63 -2.21
N ASP A 57 37.53 22.83 -2.56
CA ASP A 57 36.13 23.11 -2.86
C ASP A 57 35.61 22.21 -3.97
N SER A 58 36.41 22.01 -5.02
CA SER A 58 36.08 21.11 -6.13
C SER A 58 35.84 19.68 -5.66
N TYR A 59 36.66 19.16 -4.73
CA TYR A 59 36.48 17.83 -4.18
C TYR A 59 35.19 17.72 -3.37
N ILE A 60 34.91 18.72 -2.54
CA ILE A 60 33.73 18.78 -1.68
C ILE A 60 32.45 18.86 -2.53
N LEU A 61 32.43 19.77 -3.50
CA LEU A 61 31.31 19.95 -4.45
C LEU A 61 31.07 18.69 -5.29
N GLN A 62 32.14 18.01 -5.71
CA GLN A 62 32.03 16.74 -6.42
C GLN A 62 31.48 15.64 -5.51
N GLY A 63 31.87 15.61 -4.24
CA GLY A 63 31.27 14.76 -3.21
C GLY A 63 29.77 14.99 -3.08
N CYS A 64 29.33 16.25 -2.95
CA CYS A 64 27.92 16.61 -2.91
C CYS A 64 27.17 16.17 -4.18
N TYR A 65 27.76 16.37 -5.36
CA TYR A 65 27.15 15.92 -6.61
C TYR A 65 26.88 14.41 -6.63
N PHE A 66 27.85 13.60 -6.18
CA PHE A 66 27.67 12.15 -6.12
C PHE A 66 26.70 11.72 -5.02
N HIS A 67 26.74 12.37 -3.86
CA HIS A 67 25.77 12.18 -2.78
C HIS A 67 24.35 12.40 -3.28
N LEU A 68 24.09 13.56 -3.89
CA LEU A 68 22.78 13.91 -4.44
C LEU A 68 22.34 12.93 -5.53
N LYS A 69 23.23 12.51 -6.44
CA LYS A 69 22.87 11.48 -7.44
C LYS A 69 22.47 10.15 -6.80
N ASN A 70 23.15 9.74 -5.74
CA ASN A 70 22.78 8.51 -5.04
C ASN A 70 21.49 8.68 -4.25
N PHE A 71 21.27 9.84 -3.63
CA PHE A 71 20.01 10.21 -2.99
C PHE A 71 18.87 10.07 -3.99
N LEU A 72 18.91 10.82 -5.11
CA LEU A 72 17.94 10.78 -6.20
C LEU A 72 17.66 9.36 -6.71
N ARG A 73 18.70 8.54 -6.88
CA ARG A 73 18.56 7.14 -7.30
C ARG A 73 17.77 6.30 -6.29
N ARG A 74 17.91 6.57 -4.99
CA ARG A 74 17.21 5.84 -3.92
C ARG A 74 15.79 6.34 -3.69
N THR A 75 15.54 7.64 -3.83
CA THR A 75 14.22 8.25 -3.65
C THR A 75 13.32 8.14 -4.88
N LYS A 76 13.87 7.86 -6.07
CA LYS A 76 13.07 7.63 -7.27
C LYS A 76 12.22 6.36 -7.12
N ASP A 77 11.00 6.54 -6.61
CA ASP A 77 9.99 5.51 -6.61
C ASP A 77 9.70 5.07 -8.05
N LYS A 78 9.58 3.75 -8.24
CA LYS A 78 9.29 3.16 -9.56
C LYS A 78 7.86 3.42 -10.02
N ALA A 79 7.00 3.92 -9.13
CA ALA A 79 5.61 4.20 -9.42
C ALA A 79 5.46 5.65 -9.89
N LYS A 80 4.94 5.83 -11.11
CA LYS A 80 4.44 7.12 -11.55
C LYS A 80 3.18 7.41 -10.73
N LEU A 81 3.29 8.31 -9.76
CA LEU A 81 2.14 8.81 -9.02
C LEU A 81 1.33 9.70 -9.95
N VAL A 82 0.01 9.51 -9.93
CA VAL A 82 -0.96 10.28 -10.71
C VAL A 82 -1.86 10.99 -9.69
N SER A 83 -2.19 12.25 -9.93
CA SER A 83 -3.06 13.00 -9.04
C SER A 83 -4.49 12.48 -9.19
N LEU A 84 -5.17 12.21 -8.08
CA LEU A 84 -6.60 11.88 -8.10
C LEU A 84 -7.47 13.06 -8.56
N ASN A 85 -6.95 14.27 -8.42
CA ASN A 85 -7.56 15.50 -8.92
C ASN A 85 -7.15 15.82 -10.37
N GLU A 86 -6.48 14.89 -11.07
CA GLU A 86 -6.19 15.05 -12.49
C GLU A 86 -7.49 14.91 -13.28
N LEU A 87 -7.79 15.90 -14.11
CA LEU A 87 -8.94 15.85 -15.01
C LEU A 87 -8.66 14.88 -16.16
N ILE A 88 -9.63 14.02 -16.45
CA ILE A 88 -9.58 13.04 -17.53
C ILE A 88 -10.78 13.22 -18.46
N GLY A 89 -10.53 13.13 -19.77
CA GLY A 89 -11.51 13.37 -20.83
C GLY A 89 -11.44 14.80 -21.40
N GLU A 90 -11.60 14.93 -22.72
CA GLU A 90 -11.53 16.23 -23.42
C GLU A 90 -12.91 16.91 -23.54
N GLU A 91 -13.99 16.13 -23.64
CA GLU A 91 -15.34 16.65 -23.88
C GLU A 91 -16.17 16.80 -22.59
N ASP A 92 -15.90 15.98 -21.57
CA ASP A 92 -16.52 16.05 -20.24
C ASP A 92 -15.46 15.72 -19.15
N PRO A 93 -14.75 16.74 -18.63
CA PRO A 93 -13.62 16.53 -17.73
C PRO A 93 -14.10 16.11 -16.33
N HIS A 94 -13.84 14.87 -15.97
CA HIS A 94 -14.07 14.32 -14.62
C HIS A 94 -12.75 14.20 -13.85
N PHE A 95 -12.81 14.23 -12.52
CA PHE A 95 -11.62 13.92 -11.73
C PHE A 95 -11.31 12.41 -11.77
N LEU A 96 -10.03 12.05 -11.76
CA LEU A 96 -9.60 10.65 -11.77
C LEU A 96 -10.24 9.83 -10.65
N GLU A 97 -10.40 10.41 -9.45
CA GLU A 97 -11.09 9.74 -8.33
C GLU A 97 -12.55 9.36 -8.62
N GLU A 98 -13.26 10.11 -9.44
CA GLU A 98 -14.68 9.87 -9.75
C GLU A 98 -14.85 8.65 -10.68
N VAL A 99 -13.82 8.34 -11.46
CA VAL A 99 -13.82 7.22 -12.42
C VAL A 99 -13.29 5.93 -11.79
N LEU A 100 -12.51 6.02 -10.71
CA LEU A 100 -11.96 4.86 -10.04
C LEU A 100 -13.04 4.09 -9.27
N ALA A 101 -13.51 2.99 -9.85
CA ALA A 101 -14.44 2.08 -9.18
C ALA A 101 -13.78 1.39 -7.97
N CYS A 102 -14.39 1.50 -6.79
CA CYS A 102 -13.99 0.75 -5.61
C CYS A 102 -14.34 -0.74 -5.81
N LYS A 103 -13.32 -1.58 -6.03
CA LYS A 103 -13.50 -3.03 -6.20
C LYS A 103 -14.03 -3.74 -4.95
N ASP A 104 -13.96 -3.09 -3.79
CA ASP A 104 -14.42 -3.61 -2.51
C ASP A 104 -15.86 -3.18 -2.17
N ALA A 105 -16.52 -2.42 -3.04
CA ALA A 105 -17.96 -2.21 -2.98
C ALA A 105 -18.67 -3.48 -3.47
N ALA A 106 -18.56 -4.56 -2.69
CA ALA A 106 -19.51 -5.66 -2.80
C ALA A 106 -20.92 -5.06 -2.62
N PRO A 107 -21.92 -5.46 -3.43
CA PRO A 107 -23.32 -5.11 -3.15
C PRO A 107 -23.66 -5.50 -1.71
N PRO A 108 -24.67 -4.90 -1.06
CA PRO A 108 -25.01 -5.24 0.33
C PRO A 108 -25.37 -6.73 0.45
N GLU A 109 -24.38 -7.58 0.74
CA GLU A 109 -24.47 -9.04 0.87
C GLU A 109 -25.31 -9.48 2.08
N GLY A 110 -25.95 -8.53 2.78
CA GLY A 110 -26.77 -8.79 3.96
C GLY A 110 -28.15 -9.40 3.64
N MET A 111 -28.77 -9.03 2.51
CA MET A 111 -30.10 -9.57 2.16
C MET A 111 -30.02 -10.98 1.56
N ASP A 112 -28.98 -11.28 0.78
CA ASP A 112 -28.80 -12.60 0.17
C ASP A 112 -28.36 -13.67 1.18
N ALA A 113 -27.60 -13.31 2.22
CA ALA A 113 -27.08 -14.29 3.19
C ALA A 113 -28.19 -15.00 3.98
N ALA A 114 -29.22 -14.28 4.43
CA ALA A 114 -30.33 -14.85 5.18
C ALA A 114 -31.20 -15.78 4.30
N LEU A 115 -31.50 -15.34 3.07
CA LEU A 115 -32.25 -16.14 2.09
C LEU A 115 -31.47 -17.40 1.68
N LEU A 116 -30.15 -17.28 1.51
CA LEU A 116 -29.26 -18.41 1.23
C LEU A 116 -29.20 -19.38 2.42
N MET A 117 -29.21 -18.90 3.67
CA MET A 117 -29.26 -19.76 4.85
C MET A 117 -30.58 -20.54 4.95
N GLU A 118 -31.72 -19.92 4.64
CA GLU A 118 -33.01 -20.62 4.61
C GLU A 118 -33.06 -21.67 3.49
N LYS A 119 -32.59 -21.34 2.29
CA LYS A 119 -32.46 -22.31 1.19
C LYS A 119 -31.46 -23.42 1.52
N ALA A 120 -30.40 -23.13 2.26
CA ALA A 120 -29.42 -24.11 2.72
C ALA A 120 -30.04 -25.09 3.74
N LYS A 121 -30.93 -24.61 4.64
CA LYS A 121 -31.73 -25.47 5.51
C LYS A 121 -32.67 -26.39 4.72
N ALA A 122 -33.30 -25.88 3.67
CA ALA A 122 -34.25 -26.65 2.86
C ALA A 122 -33.58 -27.72 1.95
N SER A 123 -32.27 -27.64 1.72
CA SER A 123 -31.55 -28.45 0.72
C SER A 123 -30.73 -29.61 1.29
N GLY A 124 -30.99 -30.03 2.53
CA GLY A 124 -30.42 -31.27 3.09
C GLY A 124 -29.09 -31.10 3.83
N LEU A 125 -28.86 -29.92 4.41
CA LEU A 125 -27.88 -29.76 5.48
C LEU A 125 -28.40 -30.43 6.75
N THR A 126 -27.57 -31.27 7.36
CA THR A 126 -27.89 -31.83 8.68
C THR A 126 -27.82 -30.74 9.74
N GLU A 127 -28.53 -30.88 10.86
CA GLU A 127 -28.50 -29.92 11.97
C GLU A 127 -27.07 -29.63 12.45
N ARG A 128 -26.20 -30.65 12.45
CA ARG A 128 -24.79 -30.51 12.79
C ARG A 128 -24.00 -29.69 11.78
N GLU A 129 -24.27 -29.85 10.49
CA GLU A 129 -23.65 -29.04 9.43
C GLU A 129 -24.14 -27.58 9.51
N MET A 130 -25.42 -27.37 9.81
CA MET A 130 -26.00 -26.04 9.97
C MET A 130 -25.41 -25.31 11.18
N ALA A 131 -25.24 -26.00 12.32
CA ALA A 131 -24.62 -25.42 13.49
C ALA A 131 -23.16 -24.98 13.22
N VAL A 132 -22.37 -25.83 12.54
CA VAL A 132 -21.00 -25.47 12.13
C VAL A 132 -20.98 -24.28 11.18
N LEU A 133 -21.92 -24.21 10.23
CA LEU A 133 -22.03 -23.09 9.30
C LEU A 133 -22.39 -21.79 10.03
N SER A 134 -23.39 -21.81 10.92
CA SER A 134 -23.77 -20.63 11.72
C SER A 134 -22.63 -20.09 12.56
N PHE A 135 -21.94 -20.93 13.34
CA PHE A 135 -20.79 -20.50 14.12
C PHE A 135 -19.61 -20.02 13.27
N THR A 136 -19.47 -20.55 12.05
CA THR A 136 -18.46 -20.05 11.10
C THR A 136 -18.82 -18.63 10.61
N LEU A 137 -20.11 -18.34 10.39
CA LEU A 137 -20.59 -17.00 10.02
C LEU A 137 -20.47 -16.00 11.19
N ASP A 138 -20.67 -16.47 12.43
CA ASP A 138 -20.44 -15.70 13.66
C ASP A 138 -18.94 -15.44 13.94
N GLY A 139 -18.03 -15.91 13.08
CA GLY A 139 -16.59 -15.65 13.18
C GLY A 139 -15.82 -16.57 14.12
N LEU A 140 -16.40 -17.66 14.61
CA LEU A 140 -15.70 -18.57 15.52
C LEU A 140 -14.59 -19.36 14.82
N THR A 141 -13.53 -19.63 15.57
CA THR A 141 -12.46 -20.53 15.16
C THR A 141 -12.90 -21.99 15.21
N VAL A 142 -12.22 -22.84 14.43
CA VAL A 142 -12.48 -24.30 14.38
C VAL A 142 -12.41 -24.95 15.78
N ARG A 143 -11.54 -24.44 16.66
CA ARG A 143 -11.35 -24.97 18.01
C ARG A 143 -12.54 -24.60 18.91
N GLU A 144 -13.01 -23.36 18.85
CA GLU A 144 -14.17 -22.89 19.60
C GLU A 144 -15.46 -23.59 19.15
N ILE A 145 -15.62 -23.79 17.85
CA ILE A 145 -16.74 -24.56 17.28
C ILE A 145 -16.72 -26.00 17.81
N GLY A 146 -15.53 -26.63 17.82
CA GLY A 146 -15.36 -27.99 18.34
C GLY A 146 -15.74 -28.10 19.82
N GLN A 147 -15.32 -27.13 20.63
CA GLN A 147 -15.70 -27.03 22.04
C GLN A 147 -17.20 -26.85 22.23
N ARG A 148 -17.85 -25.95 21.48
CA ARG A 148 -19.31 -25.70 21.57
C ARG A 148 -20.16 -26.89 21.13
N LEU A 149 -19.71 -27.65 20.14
CA LEU A 149 -20.44 -28.79 19.60
C LEU A 149 -20.05 -30.14 20.24
N GLY A 150 -19.12 -30.15 21.19
CA GLY A 150 -18.64 -31.39 21.82
C GLY A 150 -17.95 -32.35 20.85
N ILE A 151 -17.30 -31.82 19.80
CA ILE A 151 -16.61 -32.60 18.76
C ILE A 151 -15.16 -32.17 18.61
N SER A 152 -14.30 -33.05 18.07
CA SER A 152 -12.91 -32.69 17.82
C SER A 152 -12.80 -31.59 16.74
N HIS A 153 -11.82 -30.71 16.87
CA HIS A 153 -11.54 -29.68 15.86
C HIS A 153 -11.30 -30.29 14.46
N VAL A 154 -10.73 -31.50 14.39
CA VAL A 154 -10.56 -32.25 13.13
C VAL A 154 -11.92 -32.61 12.51
N MET A 155 -12.92 -32.96 13.33
CA MET A 155 -14.28 -33.22 12.86
C MET A 155 -14.92 -31.94 12.28
N VAL A 156 -14.70 -30.79 12.92
CA VAL A 156 -15.16 -29.48 12.40
C VAL A 156 -14.54 -29.18 11.03
N VAL A 157 -13.23 -29.43 10.84
CA VAL A 157 -12.57 -29.28 9.52
C VAL A 157 -13.21 -30.18 8.46
N LYS A 158 -13.49 -31.44 8.78
CA LYS A 158 -14.18 -32.38 7.86
C LYS A 158 -15.58 -31.90 7.51
N ILE A 159 -16.33 -31.38 8.47
CA ILE A 159 -17.67 -30.80 8.25
C ILE A 159 -17.57 -29.56 7.34
N ARG A 160 -16.64 -28.63 7.60
CA ARG A 160 -16.41 -27.45 6.75
C ARG A 160 -16.05 -27.82 5.31
N LYS A 161 -15.25 -28.87 5.11
CA LYS A 161 -14.90 -29.37 3.77
C LYS A 161 -16.13 -29.91 3.03
N ARG A 162 -17.01 -30.65 3.70
CA ARG A 162 -18.28 -31.13 3.11
C ARG A 162 -19.25 -29.99 2.82
N LEU A 163 -19.37 -29.03 3.75
CA LEU A 163 -20.15 -27.80 3.57
C LEU A 163 -19.74 -27.06 2.30
N LYS A 164 -18.43 -26.87 2.08
CA LYS A 164 -17.92 -26.19 0.88
C LYS A 164 -18.37 -26.86 -0.43
N VAL A 165 -18.41 -28.19 -0.46
CA VAL A 165 -18.88 -28.95 -1.63
C VAL A 165 -20.39 -28.80 -1.80
N LYS A 166 -21.18 -28.96 -0.73
CA LYS A 166 -22.65 -28.81 -0.78
C LYS A 166 -23.07 -27.39 -1.18
N CYS A 167 -22.46 -26.36 -0.59
CA CYS A 167 -22.74 -24.97 -0.92
C CYS A 167 -22.34 -24.61 -2.37
N ARG A 168 -21.30 -25.24 -2.92
CA ARG A 168 -20.92 -25.04 -4.33
C ARG A 168 -22.01 -25.57 -5.28
N ILE A 169 -22.50 -26.78 -5.02
CA ILE A 169 -23.58 -27.40 -5.81
C ILE A 169 -24.86 -26.54 -5.73
N LEU A 170 -25.19 -26.01 -4.55
CA LEU A 170 -26.34 -25.12 -4.38
C LEU A 170 -26.20 -23.80 -5.14
N LYS A 171 -24.99 -23.23 -5.18
CA LYS A 171 -24.69 -22.02 -5.93
C LYS A 171 -24.76 -22.24 -7.45
N GLU A 172 -24.37 -23.42 -7.93
CA GLU A 172 -24.48 -23.83 -9.34
C GLU A 172 -25.95 -24.03 -9.75
N ASN A 173 -26.74 -24.76 -8.96
CA ASN A 173 -28.18 -24.93 -9.20
C ASN A 173 -28.97 -23.62 -9.17
N HIS A 174 -28.52 -22.63 -8.37
CA HIS A 174 -29.14 -21.30 -8.33
C HIS A 174 -28.84 -20.44 -9.56
N LYS A 175 -27.75 -20.72 -10.30
CA LYS A 175 -27.46 -20.03 -11.57
C LYS A 175 -28.30 -20.55 -12.73
N GLU A 176 -28.61 -21.84 -12.75
CA GLU A 176 -29.44 -22.47 -13.80
C GLU A 176 -30.93 -22.10 -13.67
N GLY A 177 -31.42 -21.83 -12.45
CA GLY A 177 -32.80 -21.39 -12.19
C GLY A 177 -33.15 -19.97 -12.65
N TYR A 178 -32.18 -19.17 -13.10
CA TYR A 178 -32.41 -17.85 -13.73
C TYR A 178 -32.38 -17.91 -15.26
N GLN A 179 -32.17 -19.09 -15.86
CA GLN A 179 -32.17 -19.29 -17.32
C GLN A 179 -33.42 -20.02 -17.84
N ASN A 180 -34.44 -20.28 -17.01
CA ASN A 180 -35.77 -20.69 -17.44
C ASN A 180 -36.84 -19.75 -16.89
#